data_AF-A0A1F1DFF6-F1
#
_entry.id   AF-A0A1F1DFF6-F1
#
_cell.length_a   1.000
_cell.length_b   1.000
_cell.length_c   1.000
_cell.angle_alpha   90.00
_cell.angle_beta   90.00
_cell.angle_gamma   90.00
#
_symmetry.space_group_name_H-M   'P 1'
#
loop_
_entity.id
_entity.type
_entity.pdbx_description
1 polymer ?
#
loop_
_entity_poly.entity_id
_entity_poly.type
_entity_poly.pdbx_seq_one_letter_code
_entity_poly.pdbx_strand_id
1 'polypeptide(L)'
;MSAVEDGALGGLLVALVPGIRIKLGKPTLNKRQKRPIAAFIFFWLVTILGFVAWPAFIASYGLLTAPEYASQRTEAIAALLIGVLGIGLLGVLPLNHCYAFYLELREDHVRWRNWRWKERTFTYPSITFAHVENNGKNGFLRIGSTEMGKRTCSFDPYQFDATILMAQVLYRDDHGHWAEEDGLDVMSVVGMYGSSRDIYAQFYDLCGTKYIVGQTKSERQKRRRRAARNEARRLERQQAREEQ
;
A
#
# COMPACT_ATOMS: atom_id res chain seq x y z
N MET A 1 2.65 -24.03 -11.44
CA MET A 1 1.67 -23.19 -12.15
C MET A 1 0.30 -23.79 -11.92
N SER A 2 -0.68 -23.05 -11.37
CA SER A 2 -2.03 -23.59 -11.17
C SER A 2 -2.99 -22.90 -12.13
N ALA A 3 -3.81 -23.69 -12.84
CA ALA A 3 -4.82 -23.28 -13.82
C ALA A 3 -5.90 -22.31 -13.27
N VAL A 4 -5.81 -21.94 -11.99
CA VAL A 4 -6.72 -21.01 -11.31
C VAL A 4 -6.41 -19.55 -11.66
N GLU A 5 -5.17 -19.19 -12.02
CA GLU A 5 -4.79 -17.79 -12.34
C GLU A 5 -5.25 -17.31 -13.72
N ASP A 6 -5.33 -18.22 -14.70
CA ASP A 6 -5.59 -17.87 -16.12
C ASP A 6 -7.07 -17.93 -16.51
N GLY A 7 -7.93 -18.40 -15.60
CA GLY A 7 -9.39 -18.36 -15.79
C GLY A 7 -9.95 -16.98 -15.47
N ALA A 8 -10.97 -16.53 -16.22
CA ALA A 8 -11.67 -15.25 -15.99
C ALA A 8 -12.10 -15.05 -14.52
N LEU A 9 -12.45 -16.15 -13.82
CA LEU A 9 -12.79 -16.15 -12.40
C LEU A 9 -11.59 -15.86 -11.47
N GLY A 10 -10.41 -16.40 -11.77
CA GLY A 10 -9.19 -16.11 -11.01
C GLY A 10 -8.74 -14.67 -11.18
N GLY A 11 -8.80 -14.16 -12.41
CA GLY A 11 -8.58 -12.75 -12.72
C GLY A 11 -9.54 -11.83 -11.96
N LEU A 12 -10.82 -12.20 -11.86
CA LEU A 12 -11.85 -11.44 -11.14
C LEU A 12 -11.61 -11.45 -9.61
N LEU A 13 -11.28 -12.60 -9.03
CA LEU A 13 -11.00 -12.69 -7.58
C LEU A 13 -9.77 -11.87 -7.18
N VAL A 14 -8.71 -11.90 -7.99
CA VAL A 14 -7.50 -11.10 -7.79
C VAL A 14 -7.79 -9.60 -7.95
N ALA A 15 -8.69 -9.22 -8.87
CA ALA A 15 -9.15 -7.85 -9.04
C ALA A 15 -10.01 -7.33 -7.87
N LEU A 16 -10.82 -8.22 -7.28
CA LEU A 16 -11.68 -7.91 -6.13
C LEU A 16 -10.92 -7.86 -4.80
N VAL A 17 -9.88 -8.69 -4.65
CA VAL A 17 -9.05 -8.77 -3.43
C VAL A 17 -7.56 -8.71 -3.79
N PRO A 18 -6.98 -7.50 -3.93
CA PRO A 18 -5.57 -7.31 -4.31
C PRO A 18 -4.56 -8.05 -3.42
N GLY A 19 -4.90 -8.25 -2.14
CA GLY A 19 -4.08 -9.04 -1.21
C GLY A 19 -3.85 -10.49 -1.62
N ILE A 20 -4.66 -11.05 -2.52
CA ILE A 20 -4.42 -12.36 -3.14
C ILE A 20 -3.19 -12.30 -4.04
N ARG A 21 -3.01 -11.22 -4.82
CA ARG A 21 -1.83 -11.03 -5.70
C ARG A 21 -0.52 -10.99 -4.93
N ILE A 22 -0.55 -10.37 -3.74
CA ILE A 22 0.58 -10.31 -2.80
C ILE A 22 0.96 -11.72 -2.29
N LYS A 23 -0.03 -12.60 -2.11
CA LYS A 23 0.18 -14.01 -1.77
C LYS A 23 0.64 -14.89 -2.95
N LEU A 24 0.49 -14.41 -4.19
CA LEU A 24 0.87 -15.12 -5.41
C LEU A 24 2.30 -14.80 -5.90
N GLY A 25 3.04 -13.92 -5.22
CA GLY A 25 4.50 -13.81 -5.35
C GLY A 25 5.02 -13.19 -6.66
N LYS A 26 4.23 -12.34 -7.33
CA LYS A 26 4.67 -11.59 -8.51
C LYS A 26 4.72 -10.09 -8.19
N PRO A 27 5.91 -9.51 -7.94
CA PRO A 27 6.06 -8.08 -7.69
C PRO A 27 5.49 -7.23 -8.83
N THR A 28 4.90 -6.09 -8.48
CA THR A 28 4.20 -5.22 -9.42
C THR A 28 5.09 -4.04 -9.78
N LEU A 29 5.80 -4.17 -10.90
CA LEU A 29 6.67 -3.14 -11.48
C LEU A 29 5.98 -2.42 -12.65
N ASN A 30 6.24 -1.11 -12.80
CA ASN A 30 5.79 -0.28 -13.94
C ASN A 30 4.26 -0.29 -14.16
N LYS A 31 3.48 -0.56 -13.10
CA LYS A 31 2.02 -0.62 -13.15
C LYS A 31 1.38 0.15 -12.00
N ARG A 32 0.36 0.93 -12.32
CA ARG A 32 -0.48 1.62 -11.34
C ARG A 32 -1.33 0.63 -10.56
N GLN A 33 -1.06 0.55 -9.27
CA GLN A 33 -1.85 -0.16 -8.30
C GLN A 33 -2.93 0.77 -7.77
N LYS A 34 -4.19 0.41 -7.98
CA LYS A 34 -5.37 1.13 -7.47
C LYS A 34 -5.99 0.33 -6.34
N ARG A 35 -6.92 0.95 -5.61
CA ARG A 35 -7.70 0.29 -4.56
C ARG A 35 -8.52 -0.90 -5.11
N PRO A 36 -8.93 -1.84 -4.23
CA PRO A 36 -9.71 -3.02 -4.61
C PRO A 36 -10.96 -2.65 -5.42
N ILE A 37 -11.21 -3.37 -6.52
CA ILE A 37 -12.40 -3.11 -7.37
C ILE A 37 -13.70 -3.44 -6.62
N ALA A 38 -13.67 -4.36 -5.66
CA ALA A 38 -14.84 -4.68 -4.84
C ALA A 38 -15.37 -3.45 -4.08
N ALA A 39 -14.47 -2.70 -3.44
CA ALA A 39 -14.81 -1.46 -2.73
C ALA A 39 -15.41 -0.43 -3.70
N PHE A 40 -14.84 -0.34 -4.90
CA PHE A 40 -15.31 0.56 -5.94
C PHE A 40 -16.75 0.27 -6.38
N ILE A 41 -17.06 -1.00 -6.67
CA ILE A 41 -18.42 -1.44 -7.05
C ILE A 41 -19.40 -1.16 -5.90
N PHE A 42 -19.03 -1.53 -4.67
CA PHE A 42 -19.87 -1.31 -3.50
C PHE A 42 -20.23 0.16 -3.32
N PHE A 43 -19.25 1.07 -3.36
CA PHE A 43 -19.51 2.50 -3.17
C PHE A 43 -20.26 3.15 -4.34
N TRP A 44 -20.13 2.62 -5.56
CA TRP A 44 -21.01 2.99 -6.67
C TRP A 44 -22.46 2.60 -6.41
N LEU A 45 -22.73 1.37 -5.94
CA LEU A 45 -24.08 0.93 -5.59
C LEU A 45 -24.71 1.81 -4.50
N VAL A 46 -23.96 2.13 -3.44
CA VAL A 46 -24.41 3.03 -2.37
C VAL A 46 -24.69 4.44 -2.90
N THR A 47 -23.84 4.95 -3.79
CA THR A 47 -24.03 6.26 -4.46
C THR A 47 -25.31 6.29 -5.28
N ILE A 48 -25.55 5.27 -6.11
CA ILE A 48 -26.75 5.16 -6.94
C ILE A 48 -28.00 5.02 -6.05
N LEU A 49 -27.92 4.22 -4.98
CA LEU A 49 -29.01 4.06 -4.02
C LEU A 49 -29.42 5.40 -3.40
N GLY A 50 -28.44 6.19 -2.93
CA GLY A 50 -28.70 7.45 -2.24
C GLY A 50 -29.11 8.62 -3.15
N PHE A 51 -28.50 8.74 -4.34
CA PHE A 51 -28.77 9.87 -5.24
C PHE A 51 -29.81 9.60 -6.33
N VAL A 52 -30.09 8.33 -6.65
CA VAL A 52 -31.01 7.98 -7.74
C VAL A 52 -32.21 7.21 -7.20
N ALA A 53 -31.99 6.05 -6.61
CA ALA A 53 -33.09 5.16 -6.20
C ALA A 53 -33.95 5.79 -5.09
N TRP A 54 -33.32 6.41 -4.09
CA TRP A 54 -34.04 7.04 -2.99
C TRP A 54 -34.88 8.25 -3.41
N PRO A 55 -34.35 9.24 -4.17
CA PRO A 55 -35.18 10.31 -4.71
C PRO A 55 -36.31 9.81 -5.63
N ALA A 56 -36.04 8.82 -6.48
CA ALA A 56 -37.05 8.23 -7.35
C ALA A 56 -38.19 7.58 -6.56
N PHE A 57 -37.87 6.87 -5.47
CA PHE A 57 -38.85 6.29 -4.56
C PHE A 57 -39.71 7.37 -3.91
N ILE A 58 -39.13 8.45 -3.36
CA ILE A 58 -39.90 9.55 -2.76
C ILE A 58 -40.81 10.22 -3.82
N ALA A 59 -40.30 10.38 -5.05
CA ALA A 59 -41.07 10.97 -6.14
C ALA A 59 -42.25 10.09 -6.59
N SER A 60 -42.12 8.76 -6.60
CA SER A 60 -43.17 7.86 -7.11
C SER A 60 -44.44 7.85 -6.25
N TYR A 61 -44.35 8.19 -4.96
CA TYR A 61 -45.52 8.34 -4.09
C TYR A 61 -46.15 9.74 -4.13
N GLY A 62 -45.57 10.69 -4.89
CA GLY A 62 -46.08 12.06 -4.93
C GLY A 62 -46.01 12.81 -3.60
N LEU A 63 -45.21 12.33 -2.63
CA LEU A 63 -45.10 12.88 -1.27
C LEU A 63 -44.78 14.38 -1.23
N LEU A 64 -44.13 14.88 -2.29
CA LEU A 64 -43.72 16.28 -2.41
C LEU A 64 -44.70 17.14 -3.23
N THR A 65 -45.56 16.53 -4.05
CA THR A 65 -46.35 17.23 -5.08
C THR A 65 -47.86 17.05 -4.90
N ALA A 66 -48.32 15.89 -4.41
CA ALA A 66 -49.72 15.61 -4.27
C ALA A 66 -50.36 16.47 -3.16
N PRO A 67 -51.58 17.00 -3.36
CA PRO A 67 -52.27 17.79 -2.33
C PRO A 67 -52.59 16.99 -1.07
N GLU A 68 -52.87 15.69 -1.22
CA GLU A 68 -53.23 14.77 -0.13
C GLU A 68 -52.11 14.60 0.92
N TYR A 69 -50.84 14.78 0.55
CA TYR A 69 -49.69 14.68 1.45
C TYR A 69 -49.16 16.04 1.91
N ALA A 70 -49.92 17.13 1.77
CA ALA A 70 -49.46 18.48 2.11
C ALA A 70 -48.93 18.61 3.55
N SER A 71 -49.55 17.91 4.51
CA SER A 71 -49.13 17.88 5.92
C SER A 71 -47.82 17.12 6.16
N GLN A 72 -47.47 16.17 5.29
CA GLN A 72 -46.27 15.32 5.42
C GLN A 72 -45.08 15.85 4.62
N ARG A 73 -45.22 16.97 3.90
CA ARG A 73 -44.17 17.51 3.02
C ARG A 73 -42.85 17.77 3.74
N THR A 74 -42.89 18.29 4.95
CA THR A 74 -41.67 18.54 5.75
C THR A 74 -40.93 17.24 6.04
N GLU A 75 -41.65 16.17 6.38
CA GLU A 75 -41.08 14.85 6.63
C GLU A 75 -40.52 14.23 5.35
N ALA A 76 -41.23 14.38 4.22
CA ALA A 76 -40.77 13.93 2.91
C ALA A 76 -39.49 14.64 2.46
N ILE A 77 -39.38 15.96 2.69
CA ILE A 77 -38.15 16.73 2.44
C ILE A 77 -37.02 16.24 3.35
N ALA A 78 -37.29 16.03 4.65
CA ALA A 78 -36.28 15.52 5.57
C ALA A 78 -35.80 14.12 5.18
N ALA A 79 -36.71 13.21 4.82
CA ALA A 79 -36.39 11.87 4.33
C ALA A 79 -35.55 11.91 3.05
N LEU A 80 -35.90 12.79 2.09
CA LEU A 80 -35.11 13.00 0.87
C LEU A 80 -33.67 13.46 1.21
N LEU A 81 -33.53 14.45 2.10
CA LEU A 81 -32.22 14.95 2.53
C LEU A 81 -31.41 13.88 3.26
N ILE A 82 -32.04 13.05 4.10
CA ILE A 82 -31.35 11.94 4.78
C ILE A 82 -30.82 10.91 3.78
N GLY A 83 -31.60 10.54 2.75
CA GLY A 83 -31.11 9.62 1.74
C GLY A 83 -29.98 10.21 0.89
N VAL A 84 -30.12 11.47 0.48
CA VAL A 84 -29.12 12.16 -0.37
C VAL A 84 -27.84 12.49 0.42
N LEU A 85 -27.97 13.17 1.55
CA LEU A 85 -26.84 13.61 2.38
C LEU A 85 -26.29 12.49 3.27
N GLY A 86 -27.10 11.51 3.63
CA GLY A 86 -26.66 10.31 4.34
C GLY A 86 -26.12 9.29 3.36
N ILE A 87 -27.01 8.50 2.75
CA ILE A 87 -26.63 7.35 1.91
C ILE A 87 -25.79 7.80 0.71
N GLY A 88 -26.20 8.86 0.02
CA GLY A 88 -25.49 9.37 -1.15
C GLY A 88 -24.04 9.79 -0.83
N LEU A 89 -23.84 10.65 0.17
CA LEU A 89 -22.49 11.09 0.57
C LEU A 89 -21.64 9.96 1.17
N LEU A 90 -22.27 9.00 1.88
CA LEU A 90 -21.61 7.78 2.35
C LEU A 90 -21.09 6.91 1.19
N GLY A 91 -21.70 7.00 0.00
CA GLY A 91 -21.18 6.40 -1.22
C GLY A 91 -20.06 7.23 -1.87
N VAL A 92 -20.31 8.53 -2.11
CA VAL A 92 -19.41 9.38 -2.92
C VAL A 92 -18.06 9.65 -2.25
N LEU A 93 -18.04 9.90 -0.94
CA LEU A 93 -16.80 10.26 -0.25
C LEU A 93 -15.77 9.11 -0.27
N PRO A 94 -16.12 7.86 0.09
CA PRO A 94 -15.22 6.72 -0.06
C PRO A 94 -14.94 6.37 -1.52
N LEU A 95 -15.89 6.60 -2.44
CA LEU A 95 -15.68 6.39 -3.86
C LEU A 95 -14.58 7.31 -4.40
N ASN A 96 -14.61 8.61 -4.06
CA ASN A 96 -13.52 9.53 -4.37
C ASN A 96 -12.18 9.04 -3.78
N HIS A 97 -12.19 8.48 -2.56
CA HIS A 97 -11.00 7.88 -1.97
C HIS A 97 -10.47 6.69 -2.78
N CYS A 98 -11.36 5.89 -3.39
CA CYS A 98 -11.00 4.78 -4.28
C CYS A 98 -10.38 5.26 -5.60
N TYR A 99 -10.86 6.38 -6.15
CA TYR A 99 -10.32 6.98 -7.36
C TYR A 99 -9.01 7.75 -7.15
N ALA A 100 -8.90 8.46 -6.03
CA ALA A 100 -7.83 9.41 -5.81
C ALA A 100 -6.47 8.73 -5.57
N PHE A 101 -6.44 7.64 -4.79
CA PHE A 101 -5.17 7.01 -4.43
C PHE A 101 -4.70 5.96 -5.43
N TYR A 102 -3.44 6.06 -5.85
CA TYR A 102 -2.72 4.97 -6.51
C TYR A 102 -1.25 4.95 -6.06
N LEU A 103 -0.63 3.78 -6.19
CA LEU A 103 0.80 3.55 -5.99
C LEU A 103 1.38 2.94 -7.27
N GLU A 104 2.53 3.39 -7.72
CA GLU A 104 3.21 2.88 -8.90
C GLU A 104 4.71 2.79 -8.57
N LEU A 105 5.22 1.56 -8.53
CA LEU A 105 6.63 1.28 -8.30
C LEU A 105 7.32 1.17 -9.66
N ARG A 106 8.39 1.94 -9.87
CA ARG A 106 9.23 1.91 -11.07
C ARG A 106 10.65 1.49 -10.70
N GLU A 107 11.52 1.42 -11.69
CA GLU A 107 12.91 0.98 -11.53
C GLU A 107 13.75 1.96 -10.72
N ASP A 108 13.51 3.25 -10.88
CA ASP A 108 14.29 4.35 -10.30
C ASP A 108 13.52 5.10 -9.19
N HIS A 109 12.18 5.13 -9.29
CA HIS A 109 11.36 5.92 -8.39
C HIS A 109 10.00 5.28 -8.06
N VAL A 110 9.36 5.84 -7.05
CA VAL A 110 7.99 5.55 -6.65
C VAL A 110 7.12 6.73 -7.01
N ARG A 111 6.03 6.50 -7.75
CA ARG A 111 4.97 7.49 -7.95
C ARG A 111 3.77 7.12 -7.10
N TRP A 112 3.17 8.12 -6.47
CA TRP A 112 1.91 7.92 -5.77
C TRP A 112 1.06 9.16 -5.84
N ARG A 113 -0.25 8.98 -5.70
CA ARG A 113 -1.20 10.08 -5.62
C ARG A 113 -1.96 9.98 -4.31
N ASN A 114 -2.07 11.11 -3.62
CA ASN A 114 -2.79 11.16 -2.36
C ASN A 114 -4.31 11.30 -2.58
N TRP A 115 -5.09 11.20 -1.51
CA TRP A 115 -6.55 11.34 -1.56
C TRP A 115 -7.02 12.74 -2.03
N ARG A 116 -6.14 13.76 -1.98
CA ARG A 116 -6.38 15.12 -2.49
C ARG A 116 -5.93 15.29 -3.95
N TRP A 117 -5.79 14.20 -4.70
CA TRP A 117 -5.42 14.20 -6.11
C TRP A 117 -4.05 14.80 -6.45
N LYS A 118 -3.17 15.00 -5.44
CA LYS A 118 -1.81 15.49 -5.67
C LYS A 118 -0.88 14.31 -5.92
N GLU A 119 -0.34 14.27 -7.13
CA GLU A 119 0.69 13.32 -7.51
C GLU A 119 2.05 13.74 -6.94
N ARG A 120 2.82 12.76 -6.51
CA ARG A 120 4.16 12.92 -5.96
C ARG A 120 5.04 11.76 -6.38
N THR A 121 6.32 12.04 -6.44
CA THR A 121 7.35 11.05 -6.75
C THR A 121 8.43 11.11 -5.68
N PHE A 122 9.10 9.99 -5.45
CA PHE A 122 10.35 9.96 -4.70
C PHE A 122 11.25 8.82 -5.18
N THR A 123 12.57 9.03 -5.19
CA THR A 123 13.55 7.98 -5.52
C THR A 123 13.79 7.03 -4.35
N TYR A 124 14.26 5.79 -4.60
CA TYR A 124 14.59 4.86 -3.50
C TYR A 124 15.68 5.41 -2.58
N PRO A 125 16.78 6.00 -3.08
CA PRO A 125 17.83 6.55 -2.23
C PRO A 125 17.39 7.70 -1.31
N SER A 126 16.31 8.40 -1.68
CA SER A 126 15.77 9.51 -0.89
C SER A 126 15.03 9.08 0.38
N ILE A 127 14.76 7.78 0.57
CA ILE A 127 14.01 7.27 1.73
C ILE A 127 14.76 7.54 3.03
N THR A 128 14.07 8.16 4.00
CA THR A 128 14.65 8.54 5.29
C THR A 128 14.19 7.65 6.44
N PHE A 129 12.97 7.14 6.37
CA PHE A 129 12.45 6.21 7.35
C PHE A 129 11.34 5.35 6.78
N ALA A 130 11.17 4.19 7.39
CA ALA A 130 10.05 3.29 7.19
C ALA A 130 9.43 2.90 8.54
N HIS A 131 8.11 2.82 8.60
CA HIS A 131 7.40 2.45 9.81
C HIS A 131 6.15 1.68 9.46
N VAL A 132 5.93 0.57 10.16
CA VAL A 132 4.70 -0.21 10.08
C VAL A 132 3.91 0.09 11.33
N GLU A 133 2.87 0.89 11.18
CA GLU A 133 1.99 1.24 12.29
C GLU A 133 1.04 0.06 12.55
N ASN A 134 1.27 -0.69 13.62
CA ASN A 134 0.41 -1.82 13.99
C ASN A 134 -0.83 -1.35 14.78
N ASN A 135 -1.94 -1.11 14.08
CA ASN A 135 -3.21 -0.70 14.70
C ASN A 135 -4.15 -1.88 15.03
N GLY A 136 -3.65 -3.12 15.13
CA GLY A 136 -4.47 -4.32 15.39
C GLY A 136 -5.44 -4.69 14.25
N LYS A 137 -5.50 -3.88 13.19
CA LYS A 137 -6.33 -4.03 11.98
C LYS A 137 -5.47 -3.86 10.73
N ASN A 138 -4.43 -4.69 10.59
CA ASN A 138 -3.57 -4.84 9.39
C ASN A 138 -2.54 -3.74 9.08
N GLY A 139 -2.52 -2.64 9.82
CA GLY A 139 -1.42 -1.68 9.87
C GLY A 139 -1.15 -0.86 8.60
N PHE A 140 -0.56 0.32 8.77
CA PHE A 140 -0.22 1.21 7.66
C PHE A 140 1.29 1.27 7.50
N LEU A 141 1.77 1.05 6.27
CA LEU A 141 3.14 1.34 5.92
C LEU A 141 3.27 2.84 5.68
N ARG A 142 4.14 3.49 6.45
CA ARG A 142 4.49 4.90 6.29
C ARG A 142 5.96 5.02 5.89
N ILE A 143 6.21 5.68 4.77
CA ILE A 143 7.55 5.98 4.28
C ILE A 143 7.76 7.49 4.23
N GLY A 144 8.88 7.93 4.79
CA GLY A 144 9.40 9.29 4.63
C GLY A 144 10.52 9.33 3.60
N SER A 145 10.67 10.48 2.95
CA SER A 145 11.75 10.75 2.01
C SER A 145 12.16 12.22 2.11
N THR A 146 13.44 12.51 1.82
CA THR A 146 13.95 13.88 1.70
C THR A 146 13.21 14.67 0.62
N GLU A 147 12.83 14.03 -0.49
CA GLU A 147 12.09 14.62 -1.61
C GLU A 147 10.62 14.94 -1.26
N MET A 148 10.08 14.29 -0.21
CA MET A 148 8.72 14.51 0.28
C MET A 148 8.63 15.59 1.38
N GLY A 149 9.77 16.00 1.97
CA GLY A 149 9.83 16.89 3.12
C GLY A 149 9.10 16.32 4.34
N LYS A 150 8.19 17.09 4.96
CA LYS A 150 7.40 16.64 6.13
C LYS A 150 6.28 15.63 5.81
N ARG A 151 6.12 15.23 4.54
CA ARG A 151 5.02 14.37 4.09
C ARG A 151 5.47 12.91 4.06
N THR A 152 4.51 12.01 4.21
CA THR A 152 4.75 10.57 4.14
C THR A 152 3.88 9.93 3.08
N CYS A 153 4.46 8.97 2.36
CA CYS A 153 3.69 8.02 1.58
C CYS A 153 3.12 6.99 2.58
N SER A 154 1.80 6.98 2.74
CA SER A 154 1.11 6.10 3.69
C SER A 154 0.09 5.25 2.97
N PHE A 155 0.19 3.94 3.09
CA PHE A 155 -0.72 3.01 2.43
C PHE A 155 -0.82 1.67 3.16
N ASP A 156 -1.86 0.91 2.85
CA ASP A 156 -2.10 -0.42 3.38
C ASP A 156 -1.33 -1.45 2.53
N PRO A 157 -0.29 -2.11 3.07
CA PRO A 157 0.53 -3.05 2.32
C PRO A 157 -0.20 -4.37 1.99
N TYR A 158 -1.45 -4.57 2.43
CA TYR A 158 -2.32 -5.65 1.94
C TYR A 158 -3.17 -5.25 0.73
N GLN A 159 -3.38 -3.96 0.52
CA GLN A 159 -4.12 -3.45 -0.65
C GLN A 159 -3.19 -3.09 -1.80
N PHE A 160 -1.95 -2.73 -1.48
CA PHE A 160 -0.91 -2.36 -2.42
C PHE A 160 0.30 -3.26 -2.22
N ASP A 161 0.79 -3.83 -3.30
CA ASP A 161 2.05 -4.54 -3.36
C ASP A 161 3.21 -3.56 -3.12
N ALA A 162 3.90 -3.77 -2.01
CA ALA A 162 5.05 -3.00 -1.58
C ALA A 162 6.37 -3.76 -1.76
N THR A 163 6.35 -4.93 -2.42
CA THR A 163 7.48 -5.88 -2.41
C THR A 163 8.80 -5.22 -2.81
N ILE A 164 8.81 -4.47 -3.92
CA ILE A 164 10.01 -3.81 -4.43
C ILE A 164 10.51 -2.75 -3.43
N LEU A 165 9.60 -1.93 -2.93
CA LEU A 165 9.91 -0.86 -1.98
C LEU A 165 10.47 -1.41 -0.66
N MET A 166 9.89 -2.49 -0.15
CA MET A 166 10.37 -3.19 1.05
C MET A 166 11.75 -3.81 0.81
N ALA A 167 11.96 -4.45 -0.35
CA ALA A 167 13.24 -5.05 -0.71
C ALA A 167 14.37 -4.01 -0.80
N GLN A 168 14.09 -2.82 -1.37
CA GLN A 168 15.05 -1.71 -1.41
C GLN A 168 15.47 -1.23 -0.01
N VAL A 169 14.50 -1.15 0.92
CA VAL A 169 14.79 -0.76 2.32
C VAL A 169 15.58 -1.86 3.05
N LEU A 170 15.24 -3.14 2.82
CA LEU A 170 16.00 -4.27 3.37
C LEU A 170 17.43 -4.27 2.84
N TYR A 171 17.62 -4.03 1.54
CA TYR A 171 18.93 -3.90 0.92
C TYR A 171 19.76 -2.82 1.61
N ARG A 172 19.15 -1.65 1.83
CA ARG A 172 19.81 -0.52 2.48
C ARG A 172 20.22 -0.81 3.92
N ASP A 173 19.41 -1.57 4.66
CA ASP A 173 19.74 -2.02 6.03
C ASP A 173 20.90 -3.03 6.03
N ASP A 174 20.87 -3.97 5.10
CA ASP A 174 21.82 -5.08 5.01
C ASP A 174 23.20 -4.67 4.51
N HIS A 175 23.28 -3.71 3.58
CA HIS A 175 24.52 -3.34 2.90
C HIS A 175 25.09 -2.00 3.38
N GLY A 176 24.25 -1.10 3.91
CA GLY A 176 24.73 0.19 4.38
C GLY A 176 24.81 1.28 3.29
N HIS A 177 24.37 0.95 2.07
CA HIS A 177 24.18 1.83 0.91
C HIS A 177 23.02 1.33 0.05
N TRP A 178 22.59 2.10 -0.95
CA TRP A 178 21.43 1.75 -1.78
C TRP A 178 21.81 0.83 -2.95
N ALA A 179 20.87 -0.02 -3.39
CA ALA A 179 21.11 -0.99 -4.45
C ALA A 179 21.47 -0.35 -5.81
N GLU A 180 20.97 0.85 -6.04
CA GLU A 180 21.33 1.66 -7.21
C GLU A 180 22.84 1.96 -7.26
N GLU A 181 23.48 2.14 -6.10
CA GLU A 181 24.93 2.39 -6.02
C GLU A 181 25.75 1.16 -6.47
N ASP A 182 25.18 -0.04 -6.36
CA ASP A 182 25.76 -1.30 -6.84
C ASP A 182 25.34 -1.63 -8.28
N GLY A 183 24.57 -0.77 -8.94
CA GLY A 183 24.05 -1.00 -10.30
C GLY A 183 23.04 -2.15 -10.39
N LEU A 184 22.40 -2.53 -9.28
CA LEU A 184 21.42 -3.62 -9.25
C LEU A 184 20.05 -3.12 -9.68
N ASP A 185 19.40 -3.86 -10.59
CA ASP A 185 18.01 -3.61 -10.93
C ASP A 185 17.07 -4.02 -9.78
N VAL A 186 15.91 -3.39 -9.73
CA VAL A 186 14.94 -3.60 -8.63
C VAL A 186 14.45 -5.04 -8.50
N MET A 187 14.41 -5.82 -9.58
CA MET A 187 13.96 -7.21 -9.54
C MET A 187 15.07 -8.14 -9.06
N SER A 188 16.32 -7.86 -9.40
CA SER A 188 17.50 -8.54 -8.82
C SER A 188 17.52 -8.37 -7.30
N VAL A 189 17.26 -7.16 -6.81
CA VAL A 189 17.16 -6.90 -5.36
C VAL A 189 16.04 -7.72 -4.74
N VAL A 190 14.86 -7.77 -5.36
CA VAL A 190 13.76 -8.62 -4.87
C VAL A 190 14.18 -10.10 -4.82
N GLY A 191 14.86 -10.60 -5.84
CA GLY A 191 15.34 -11.98 -5.92
C GLY A 191 16.29 -12.36 -4.78
N MET A 192 17.09 -11.42 -4.26
CA MET A 192 17.98 -11.66 -3.12
C MET A 192 17.25 -11.99 -1.81
N TYR A 193 16.02 -11.50 -1.66
CA TYR A 193 15.25 -11.62 -0.41
C TYR A 193 14.19 -12.72 -0.43
N GLY A 194 14.12 -13.52 -1.51
CA GLY A 194 13.20 -14.63 -1.64
C GLY A 194 11.82 -14.23 -2.16
N SER A 195 10.77 -14.88 -1.66
CA SER A 195 9.40 -14.60 -2.10
C SER A 195 8.89 -13.27 -1.54
N SER A 196 7.83 -12.69 -2.13
CA SER A 196 7.14 -11.53 -1.56
C SER A 196 6.74 -11.75 -0.10
N ARG A 197 6.34 -12.98 0.27
CA ARG A 197 5.99 -13.31 1.65
C ARG A 197 7.20 -13.21 2.59
N ASP A 198 8.36 -13.68 2.14
CA ASP A 198 9.60 -13.60 2.91
C ASP A 198 10.01 -12.14 3.08
N ILE A 199 9.94 -11.33 2.03
CA ILE A 199 10.24 -9.89 2.08
C ILE A 199 9.35 -9.18 3.09
N TYR A 200 8.03 -9.45 3.08
CA TYR A 200 7.10 -8.83 4.03
C TYR A 200 7.41 -9.23 5.47
N ALA A 201 7.68 -10.51 5.74
CA ALA A 201 8.03 -10.99 7.07
C ALA A 201 9.33 -10.34 7.57
N GLN A 202 10.34 -10.28 6.69
CA GLN A 202 11.63 -9.66 6.98
C GLN A 202 11.51 -8.16 7.24
N PHE A 203 10.71 -7.47 6.44
CA PHE A 203 10.49 -6.04 6.56
C PHE A 203 9.66 -5.69 7.81
N TYR A 204 8.68 -6.49 8.17
CA TYR A 204 7.90 -6.30 9.41
C TYR A 204 8.73 -6.56 10.67
N ASP A 205 9.68 -7.50 10.62
CA ASP A 205 10.67 -7.67 11.68
C ASP A 205 11.57 -6.43 11.81
N LEU A 206 12.04 -5.87 10.69
CA LEU A 206 12.84 -4.65 10.67
C LEU A 206 12.06 -3.42 11.20
N CYS A 207 10.81 -3.27 10.76
CA CYS A 207 9.96 -2.11 11.02
C CYS A 207 8.98 -2.32 12.18
N GLY A 208 9.18 -3.34 13.02
CA GLY A 208 8.38 -3.56 14.24
C GLY A 208 8.46 -2.38 15.22
N THR A 209 9.52 -1.57 15.09
CA THR A 209 9.60 -0.19 15.57
C THR A 209 9.97 0.73 14.39
N LYS A 210 9.87 2.06 14.56
CA LYS A 210 10.22 3.00 13.48
C LYS A 210 11.68 2.81 13.05
N TYR A 211 11.87 2.36 11.80
CA TYR A 211 13.19 2.25 11.18
C TYR A 211 13.58 3.59 10.57
N ILE A 212 14.68 4.17 11.05
CA ILE A 212 15.27 5.41 10.55
C ILE A 212 16.57 5.04 9.85
N VAL A 213 16.65 5.33 8.55
CA VAL A 213 17.79 4.98 7.70
C VAL A 213 19.06 5.62 8.28
N GLY A 214 20.11 4.81 8.43
CA GLY A 214 21.41 5.24 8.97
C GLY A 214 21.46 5.46 10.49
N GLN A 215 20.33 5.47 11.20
CA GLN A 215 20.30 5.63 12.67
C GLN A 215 19.90 4.35 13.39
N THR A 216 18.90 3.64 12.88
CA THR A 216 18.42 2.40 13.50
C THR A 216 19.44 1.29 13.29
N LYS A 217 20.04 0.80 14.38
CA LYS A 217 20.91 -0.38 14.36
C LYS A 217 20.02 -1.63 14.43
N SER A 218 19.60 -2.14 13.28
CA SER A 218 18.80 -3.37 13.22
C SER A 218 19.59 -4.57 13.78
N GLU A 219 18.88 -5.57 14.31
CA GLU A 219 19.53 -6.81 14.74
C GLU A 219 20.23 -7.54 13.59
N ARG A 220 19.72 -7.41 12.36
CA ARG A 220 20.38 -7.92 11.14
C ARG A 220 21.74 -7.28 10.94
N GLN A 221 21.79 -5.96 10.99
CA GLN A 221 23.03 -5.20 10.84
C GLN A 221 24.02 -5.54 11.96
N LYS A 222 23.55 -5.72 13.20
CA LYS A 222 24.38 -6.16 14.33
C LYS A 222 24.95 -7.57 14.10
N ARG A 223 24.13 -8.53 13.65
CA ARG A 223 24.57 -9.91 13.35
C ARG A 223 25.61 -9.94 12.25
N ARG A 224 25.42 -9.20 11.15
CA ARG A 224 26.39 -9.09 10.05
C ARG A 224 27.72 -8.50 10.51
N ARG A 225 27.69 -7.38 11.26
CA ARG A 225 28.91 -6.78 11.82
C ARG A 225 29.69 -7.76 12.72
N ARG A 226 28.97 -8.58 13.49
CA ARG A 226 29.60 -9.65 14.30
C ARG A 226 30.19 -10.75 13.40
N ALA A 227 29.48 -11.20 12.37
CA ALA A 227 29.96 -12.21 11.43
C ALA A 227 31.22 -11.74 10.68
N ALA A 228 31.21 -10.54 10.10
CA ALA A 228 32.35 -9.94 9.41
C ALA A 228 33.57 -9.80 10.33
N ARG A 229 33.37 -9.38 11.59
CA ARG A 229 34.44 -9.32 12.58
C ARG A 229 35.02 -10.70 12.91
N ASN A 230 34.17 -11.73 12.95
CA ASN A 230 34.61 -13.10 13.21
C ASN A 230 35.37 -13.68 12.01
N GLU A 231 34.97 -13.35 10.79
CA GLU A 231 35.65 -13.77 9.56
C GLU A 231 37.00 -13.10 9.40
N ALA A 232 37.10 -11.78 9.62
CA ALA A 232 38.37 -11.05 9.63
C ALA A 232 39.36 -11.68 10.63
N ARG A 233 38.90 -12.00 11.84
CA ARG A 233 39.71 -12.72 12.85
C ARG A 233 40.12 -14.12 12.41
N ARG A 234 39.32 -14.80 11.59
CA ARG A 234 39.69 -16.12 11.04
C ARG A 234 40.80 -15.98 10.02
N LEU A 235 40.69 -15.00 9.12
CA LEU A 235 41.69 -14.71 8.10
C LEU A 235 43.02 -14.27 8.73
N GLU A 236 43.00 -13.38 9.72
CA GLU A 236 44.20 -12.98 10.49
C GLU A 236 44.90 -14.20 11.12
N ARG A 237 44.14 -15.15 11.66
CA ARG A 237 44.69 -16.38 12.25
C ARG A 237 45.23 -17.36 11.22
N GLN A 238 44.72 -17.35 9.99
CA GLN A 238 45.24 -18.17 8.90
C GLN A 238 46.55 -17.59 8.38
N GLN A 239 46.59 -16.28 8.13
CA GLN A 239 47.82 -15.57 7.73
C GLN A 239 48.94 -15.76 8.76
N ALA A 240 48.64 -15.60 10.05
CA ALA A 240 49.63 -15.82 11.12
C ALA A 240 50.13 -17.28 11.24
N ARG A 241 49.43 -18.26 10.65
CA ARG A 241 49.88 -19.67 10.58
C ARG A 241 50.67 -19.98 9.30
N GLU A 242 50.45 -19.22 8.23
CA GLU A 242 51.19 -19.35 6.97
C GLU A 242 52.54 -18.63 7.01
N GLU A 243 52.71 -17.67 7.93
CA GLU A 243 53.95 -16.93 8.18
C GLU A 243 54.89 -17.60 9.21
N GLN A 244 54.51 -18.75 9.80
CA GLN A 244 55.32 -19.57 10.72
C GLN A 244 55.88 -20.82 10.04
#